data_AF-A0A957UCF7-F1
#
_entry.id   AF-A0A957UCF7-F1
#
_cell.length_a   1.000
_cell.length_b   1.000
_cell.length_c   1.000
_cell.angle_alpha   90.00
_cell.angle_beta   90.00
_cell.angle_gamma   90.00
#
_symmetry.space_group_name_H-M   'P 1'
#
loop_
_entity.id
_entity.type
_entity.pdbx_description
1 polymer ?
#
loop_
_entity_poly.entity_id
_entity_poly.type
_entity_poly.pdbx_seq_one_letter_code
_entity_poly.pdbx_strand_id
1 'polypeptide(L)'
;MNNFSPAARKRIALLIAGLVALLVLAGCGPIQAPPGAGDAEPAATEAATAEAAESADVAPPAEPLPIPTETYNGIPVGFTPEGFPFRGDPNAPVTMIEYSDYQCPFCARYFV
;
A
#
# COMPACT_ATOMS: atom_id res chain seq x y z
N MET A 1 14.66 -39.20 16.23
CA MET A 1 15.43 -40.06 15.30
C MET A 1 14.47 -40.79 14.38
N ASN A 2 14.41 -40.42 13.10
CA ASN A 2 13.45 -40.96 12.13
C ASN A 2 13.97 -42.30 11.55
N ASN A 3 13.62 -43.41 12.22
CA ASN A 3 13.91 -44.79 11.82
C ASN A 3 12.98 -45.28 10.69
N PHE A 4 12.86 -44.52 9.60
CA PHE A 4 12.13 -44.98 8.41
C PHE A 4 13.06 -45.81 7.52
N SER A 5 12.63 -47.05 7.25
CA SER A 5 13.28 -47.99 6.33
C SER A 5 13.59 -47.34 4.97
N PRO A 6 14.70 -47.69 4.30
CA PRO A 6 15.03 -47.14 2.97
C PRO A 6 13.89 -47.30 1.95
N ALA A 7 13.08 -48.36 2.07
CA ALA A 7 11.90 -48.57 1.23
C ALA A 7 10.78 -47.55 1.54
N ALA A 8 10.59 -47.18 2.81
CA ALA A 8 9.61 -46.19 3.22
C ALA A 8 10.02 -44.77 2.77
N ARG A 9 11.32 -44.45 2.83
CA ARG A 9 11.86 -43.18 2.32
C ARG A 9 11.68 -43.05 0.81
N LYS A 10 11.91 -44.14 0.05
CA LYS A 10 11.70 -44.16 -1.41
C LYS A 10 10.22 -43.99 -1.79
N ARG A 11 9.30 -44.62 -1.04
CA ARG A 11 7.85 -44.44 -1.24
C ARG A 11 7.39 -43.04 -0.90
N ILE A 12 7.85 -42.47 0.22
CA ILE A 12 7.54 -41.08 0.60
C ILE A 12 8.09 -40.10 -0.43
N ALA A 13 9.32 -40.29 -0.91
CA ALA A 13 9.90 -39.45 -1.96
C ALA A 13 9.11 -39.50 -3.28
N LEU A 14 8.63 -40.69 -3.68
CA LEU A 14 7.77 -40.83 -4.86
C LEU A 14 6.40 -40.17 -4.69
N LEU A 15 5.80 -40.26 -3.50
CA LEU A 15 4.54 -39.59 -3.20
C LEU A 15 4.68 -38.06 -3.20
N ILE A 16 5.75 -37.53 -2.59
CA ILE A 16 6.04 -36.09 -2.60
C ILE A 16 6.30 -35.61 -4.03
N ALA A 17 7.12 -36.32 -4.81
CA ALA A 17 7.38 -35.97 -6.20
C ALA A 17 6.11 -35.99 -7.05
N GLY A 18 5.22 -36.98 -6.85
CA GLY A 18 3.94 -37.05 -7.53
C GLY A 18 3.00 -35.89 -7.15
N LEU A 19 2.94 -35.52 -5.86
CA LEU A 19 2.11 -34.43 -5.37
C LEU A 19 2.62 -33.06 -5.86
N VAL A 20 3.94 -32.86 -5.89
CA VAL A 20 4.57 -31.66 -6.45
C VAL A 20 4.32 -31.57 -7.96
N ALA A 21 4.46 -32.68 -8.70
CA ALA A 21 4.17 -32.70 -10.14
C ALA A 21 2.69 -32.37 -10.43
N LEU A 22 1.77 -32.89 -9.62
CA LEU A 22 0.34 -32.60 -9.73
C LEU A 22 0.03 -31.11 -9.47
N LEU A 23 0.66 -30.51 -8.46
CA LEU A 23 0.51 -29.08 -8.15
C LEU A 23 1.06 -28.19 -9.27
N VAL A 24 2.19 -28.55 -9.87
CA VAL A 24 2.78 -27.79 -10.99
C VAL A 24 1.90 -27.89 -12.24
N LEU A 25 1.34 -29.07 -12.54
CA LEU A 25 0.43 -29.26 -13.68
C LEU A 25 -0.89 -28.49 -13.51
N ALA A 26 -1.42 -28.42 -12.28
CA ALA A 26 -2.63 -27.65 -11.99
C ALA A 26 -2.40 -26.12 -11.98
N GLY A 27 -1.15 -25.66 -11.84
CA GLY A 27 -0.79 -24.24 -11.74
C GLY A 27 -0.59 -23.51 -13.07
N CYS A 28 -0.57 -24.20 -14.22
CA CYS A 28 -0.37 -23.60 -15.55
C CYS A 28 -1.68 -23.29 -16.29
N GLY A 29 -2.69 -22.76 -15.61
CA GLY A 29 -3.85 -22.13 -16.27
C GLY A 29 -3.53 -20.68 -16.69
N PRO A 30 -4.05 -20.17 -17.82
CA PRO A 30 -3.92 -18.76 -18.15
C PRO A 30 -4.60 -17.94 -17.06
N ILE A 31 -3.87 -16.97 -16.49
CA ILE A 31 -4.43 -15.95 -15.60
C ILE A 31 -5.43 -15.14 -16.43
N GLN A 32 -6.70 -15.52 -16.36
CA GLN A 32 -7.79 -14.74 -16.93
C GLN A 32 -7.92 -13.49 -16.05
N ALA A 33 -7.58 -12.33 -16.60
CA ALA A 33 -7.93 -11.06 -15.96
C ALA A 33 -9.45 -11.02 -15.73
N PRO A 34 -9.95 -10.44 -14.63
CA PRO A 34 -11.38 -10.26 -14.44
C PRO A 34 -11.96 -9.51 -15.65
N PRO A 35 -13.11 -9.95 -16.20
CA PRO A 35 -13.81 -9.21 -17.23
C PRO A 35 -14.22 -7.87 -16.62
N GLY A 36 -13.56 -6.79 -17.06
CA GLY A 36 -13.70 -5.45 -16.48
C GLY A 36 -12.46 -4.57 -16.67
N ALA A 37 -11.31 -5.14 -17.03
CA ALA A 37 -10.15 -4.38 -17.49
C ALA A 37 -10.23 -4.12 -19.00
N GLY A 38 -11.14 -3.26 -19.43
CA GLY A 38 -11.18 -2.83 -20.82
C GLY A 38 -12.53 -2.31 -21.27
N ASP A 39 -12.86 -1.09 -20.87
CA ASP A 39 -13.53 -0.10 -21.72
C ASP A 39 -13.05 1.29 -21.27
N ALA A 40 -12.01 1.78 -21.95
CA ALA A 40 -11.73 3.19 -21.99
C ALA A 40 -12.80 3.82 -22.90
N GLU A 41 -13.92 4.18 -22.31
CA GLU A 41 -14.96 4.99 -22.95
C GLU A 41 -14.49 6.46 -22.93
N PRO A 42 -14.32 7.12 -24.08
CA PRO A 42 -13.94 8.53 -24.09
C PRO A 42 -15.20 9.38 -23.86
N ALA A 43 -15.07 10.31 -22.90
CA ALA A 43 -15.93 11.45 -22.67
C ALA A 43 -17.30 11.20 -22.01
N ALA A 44 -17.30 11.34 -20.68
CA ALA A 44 -18.24 12.25 -20.04
C ALA A 44 -17.42 13.39 -19.43
N THR A 45 -17.20 14.43 -20.23
CA THR A 45 -16.87 15.77 -19.74
C THR A 45 -18.13 16.30 -19.04
N GLU A 46 -18.41 15.80 -17.84
CA GLU A 46 -19.31 16.48 -16.93
C GLU A 46 -18.43 17.40 -16.09
N ALA A 47 -18.64 18.69 -16.29
CA ALA A 47 -17.94 19.74 -15.60
C ALA A 47 -18.02 19.51 -14.10
N ALA A 48 -16.93 19.04 -13.50
CA ALA A 48 -16.65 19.31 -12.11
C ALA A 48 -16.52 20.83 -12.02
N THR A 49 -17.64 21.46 -11.67
CA THR A 49 -17.70 22.82 -11.17
C THR A 49 -16.47 23.05 -10.31
N ALA A 50 -15.66 24.01 -10.75
CA ALA A 50 -14.61 24.59 -9.95
C ALA A 50 -15.22 25.18 -8.68
N GLU A 51 -15.31 24.36 -7.64
CA GLU A 51 -14.98 24.76 -6.28
C GLU A 51 -13.53 24.23 -6.08
N ALA A 52 -12.49 24.80 -6.68
CA ALA A 52 -11.98 26.13 -6.35
C ALA A 52 -12.65 26.70 -5.09
N ALA A 53 -12.52 25.96 -3.99
CA ALA A 53 -12.49 26.56 -2.67
C ALA A 53 -11.36 27.59 -2.70
N GLU A 54 -11.77 28.82 -3.03
CA GLU A 54 -11.16 30.02 -2.53
C GLU A 54 -11.05 29.88 -1.01
N SER A 55 -9.90 29.41 -0.55
CA SER A 55 -9.22 30.09 0.54
C SER A 55 -7.75 29.72 0.48
N ALA A 56 -6.97 30.54 -0.22
CA ALA A 56 -5.66 30.89 0.30
C ALA A 56 -5.89 31.73 1.57
N ASP A 57 -6.40 31.09 2.62
CA ASP A 57 -6.37 31.64 3.96
C ASP A 57 -4.90 31.60 4.35
N VAL A 58 -4.33 32.77 4.57
CA VAL A 58 -3.00 32.90 5.13
C VAL A 58 -3.07 32.21 6.48
N ALA A 59 -2.53 30.98 6.56
CA ALA A 59 -2.50 30.21 7.79
C ALA A 59 -2.00 31.12 8.93
N PRO A 60 -2.77 31.28 10.02
CA PRO A 60 -2.31 32.01 11.19
C PRO A 60 -0.92 31.51 11.60
N PRO A 61 -0.05 32.37 12.17
CA PRO A 61 1.24 31.93 12.70
C PRO A 61 1.01 30.72 13.61
N ALA A 62 1.48 29.56 13.19
CA ALA A 62 1.32 28.34 13.95
C ALA A 62 2.04 28.53 15.29
N GLU A 63 1.29 28.48 16.39
CA GLU A 63 1.89 28.37 17.71
C GLU A 63 2.66 27.05 17.77
N PRO A 64 3.85 27.01 18.41
CA PRO A 64 4.68 25.83 18.34
C PRO A 64 3.99 24.59 18.92
N LEU A 65 3.72 23.61 18.06
CA LEU A 65 3.19 22.33 18.53
C LEU A 65 4.29 21.55 19.26
N PRO A 66 3.95 20.77 20.30
CA PRO A 66 4.92 19.95 21.00
C PRO A 66 5.58 18.98 20.03
N ILE A 67 6.92 18.93 20.08
CA ILE A 67 7.72 18.07 19.21
C ILE A 67 7.42 16.61 19.58
N PRO A 68 6.95 15.76 18.66
CA PRO A 68 6.72 14.36 18.98
C PRO A 68 8.02 13.68 19.41
N THR A 69 7.94 12.84 20.44
CA THR A 69 9.08 12.08 20.97
C THR A 69 9.43 10.85 20.14
N GLU A 70 8.50 10.42 19.29
CA GLU A 70 8.68 9.27 18.42
C GLU A 70 9.37 9.69 17.13
N THR A 71 10.27 8.83 16.64
CA THR A 71 10.98 9.05 15.38
C THR A 71 10.91 7.81 14.49
N TYR A 72 10.79 8.04 13.20
CA TYR A 72 10.94 7.02 12.17
C TYR A 72 12.08 7.41 11.24
N ASN A 73 13.10 6.56 11.14
CA ASN A 73 14.34 6.86 10.41
C ASN A 73 14.99 8.19 10.83
N GLY A 74 14.90 8.54 12.11
CA GLY A 74 15.44 9.80 12.66
C GLY A 74 14.59 11.04 12.36
N ILE A 75 13.41 10.89 11.75
CA ILE A 75 12.48 11.98 11.47
C ILE A 75 11.36 11.95 12.52
N PRO A 76 10.98 13.08 13.14
CA PRO A 76 9.86 13.12 14.08
C PRO A 76 8.55 12.67 13.42
N VAL A 77 7.78 11.85 14.12
CA VAL A 77 6.49 11.32 13.64
C VAL A 77 5.42 11.41 14.73
N GLY A 78 4.16 11.56 14.33
CA GLY A 78 3.06 11.62 15.30
C GLY A 78 1.70 11.72 14.63
N PHE A 79 0.73 12.17 15.42
CA PHE A 79 -0.63 12.46 14.97
C PHE A 79 -0.99 13.91 15.29
N THR A 80 -1.70 14.57 14.38
CA THR A 80 -2.29 15.89 14.63
C THR A 80 -3.42 15.77 15.67
N PRO A 81 -3.91 16.88 16.24
CA PRO A 81 -5.08 16.86 17.14
C PRO A 81 -6.33 16.21 16.52
N GLU A 82 -6.47 16.27 15.20
CA GLU A 82 -7.55 15.67 14.42
C GLU A 82 -7.34 14.17 14.14
N GLY A 83 -6.15 13.64 14.49
CA GLY A 83 -5.80 12.23 14.32
C GLY A 83 -5.15 11.89 12.97
N PHE A 84 -4.69 12.86 12.19
CA PHE A 84 -3.96 12.59 10.95
C PHE A 84 -2.49 12.25 11.24
N PRO A 85 -1.91 11.22 10.60
CA PRO A 85 -0.50 10.93 10.74
C PRO A 85 0.35 12.04 10.11
N PHE A 86 1.46 12.39 10.74
CA PHE A 86 2.44 13.31 10.16
C PHE A 86 3.87 12.83 10.37
N ARG A 87 4.77 13.33 9.52
CA ARG A 87 6.22 13.17 9.63
C ARG A 87 6.91 14.50 9.31
N GLY A 88 7.88 14.89 10.14
CA GLY A 88 8.64 16.13 9.99
C GLY A 88 8.51 17.05 11.20
N ASP A 89 9.15 18.21 11.13
CA ASP A 89 9.02 19.26 12.14
C ASP A 89 7.62 19.90 12.05
N PRO A 90 6.79 19.85 13.12
CA PRO A 90 5.48 20.51 13.14
C PRO A 90 5.56 22.03 12.91
N ASN A 91 6.73 22.63 13.13
CA ASN A 91 6.98 24.07 12.99
C ASN A 91 7.73 24.41 11.70
N ALA A 92 7.83 23.47 10.76
CA ALA A 92 8.43 23.73 9.46
C ALA A 92 7.71 24.88 8.73
N PRO A 93 8.42 25.75 7.99
CA PRO A 93 7.81 26.88 7.31
C PRO A 93 6.92 26.48 6.12
N VAL A 94 6.97 25.22 5.71
CA VAL A 94 6.18 24.65 4.61
C VAL A 94 5.60 23.32 5.08
N THR A 95 4.30 23.15 4.83
CA THR A 95 3.58 21.92 5.13
C THR A 95 3.07 21.28 3.84
N MET A 96 3.29 19.98 3.69
CA MET A 96 2.78 19.20 2.57
C MET A 96 1.68 18.26 3.08
N ILE A 97 0.52 18.28 2.41
CA ILE A 97 -0.59 17.38 2.71
C ILE A 97 -0.67 16.34 1.59
N GLU A 98 -0.44 15.08 1.95
CA GLU A 98 -0.58 13.94 1.04
C GLU A 98 -1.95 13.28 1.23
N TYR A 99 -2.74 13.23 0.15
CA TYR A 99 -3.94 12.40 0.10
C TYR A 99 -3.59 11.10 -0.62
N SER A 100 -3.71 9.97 0.09
CA SER A 100 -3.44 8.65 -0.45
C SER A 100 -4.63 7.71 -0.26
N ASP A 101 -4.79 6.79 -1.21
CA ASP A 101 -5.81 5.74 -1.19
C ASP A 101 -5.11 4.38 -1.19
N TYR A 102 -5.53 3.48 -0.30
CA TYR A 102 -4.98 2.12 -0.17
C TYR A 102 -5.16 1.26 -1.43
N GLN A 103 -6.11 1.59 -2.29
CA GLN A 103 -6.37 0.90 -3.56
C GLN A 103 -5.68 1.57 -4.75
N CYS A 104 -5.05 2.74 -4.57
CA CYS A 104 -4.32 3.39 -5.66
C CYS A 104 -2.93 2.74 -5.85
N PRO A 105 -2.65 2.11 -7.01
CA PRO A 105 -1.39 1.42 -7.25
C PRO A 105 -0.17 2.36 -7.33
N PHE A 106 -0.40 3.66 -7.55
CA PHE A 106 0.66 4.67 -7.55
C PHE A 106 0.96 5.16 -6.13
N CYS A 107 -0.06 5.37 -5.28
CA CYS A 107 0.13 5.75 -3.87
C CYS A 107 0.96 4.70 -3.12
N ALA A 108 0.73 3.41 -3.38
CA ALA A 108 1.51 2.33 -2.77
C ALA A 108 3.03 2.40 -3.05
N ARG A 109 3.46 3.12 -4.09
CA ARG A 109 4.88 3.27 -4.46
C ARG A 109 5.53 4.50 -3.84
N TYR A 110 4.74 5.50 -3.47
CA TYR A 110 5.22 6.84 -3.14
C TYR A 110 4.66 7.41 -1.83
N PHE A 111 3.91 6.62 -1.04
CA PHE A 111 3.44 7.08 0.27
C PHE A 111 4.63 7.54 1.13
N VAL A 112 4.49 8.73 1.72
CA VAL A 112 5.59 9.40 2.42
C VAL A 112 5.48 9.13 3.91
#